data_AF-A0A534WKZ3-F1
#
_entry.id   AF-A0A534WKZ3-F1
#
_cell.length_a   1.000
_cell.length_b   1.000
_cell.length_c   1.000
_cell.angle_alpha   90.00
_cell.angle_beta   90.00
_cell.angle_gamma   90.00
#
_symmetry.space_group_name_H-M   'P 1'
#
loop_
_entity.id
_entity.type
_entity.pdbx_description
1 polymer ?
#
loop_
_entity_poly.entity_id
_entity_poly.type
_entity_poly.pdbx_seq_one_letter_code
_entity_poly.pdbx_strand_id
1 'polypeptide(L)'
;MRNDGLSGSPGATDPKAPRLQSRGIPRPPARRNGHDQAPPDHVDEGKLLEVLTALRHGNFAPRLPVKWTGVGGKVADTVNEIMESNQRLVRELERLARLVGKEGKISHRVPMGDFTGLWAASIESVNTLVGDLVHPTSEMARVIGAVAKGDLTQTMALDLDGRSLQGEFLRTAKTVNRMVEQLGAFSSEVTRVVREVGTEGKLGGQAKVEGVAGTWRDLTESVNFMAANLTGQVRNI
;
A
#
# COMPACT_ATOMS: atom_id res chain seq x y z
N MET A 1 13.57 -45.66 -69.91
CA MET A 1 12.54 -44.96 -70.71
C MET A 1 13.13 -43.57 -71.00
N ARG A 2 13.93 -43.36 -72.07
CA ARG A 2 13.58 -43.15 -73.50
C ARG A 2 12.47 -42.08 -73.64
N ASN A 3 12.54 -41.01 -74.43
CA ASN A 3 13.51 -40.47 -75.40
C ASN A 3 12.97 -39.07 -75.86
N ASP A 4 13.83 -38.19 -76.39
CA ASP A 4 13.67 -37.24 -77.53
C ASP A 4 12.28 -36.59 -77.82
N GLY A 5 12.15 -35.30 -78.14
CA GLY A 5 12.95 -34.51 -79.07
C GLY A 5 12.16 -34.22 -80.36
N LEU A 6 11.93 -32.92 -80.62
CA LEU A 6 11.92 -32.23 -81.93
C LEU A 6 10.93 -32.61 -83.06
N SER A 7 10.22 -31.58 -83.56
CA SER A 7 10.07 -31.13 -84.98
C SER A 7 8.71 -30.43 -85.12
N GLY A 8 8.54 -29.20 -85.64
CA GLY A 8 8.95 -28.59 -86.91
C GLY A 8 7.69 -27.90 -87.48
N SER A 9 7.62 -26.55 -87.53
CA SER A 9 7.61 -25.68 -88.75
C SER A 9 6.40 -25.85 -89.72
N PRO A 10 6.07 -24.92 -90.66
CA PRO A 10 6.33 -23.47 -90.79
C PRO A 10 5.14 -22.63 -91.41
N GLY A 11 5.34 -21.30 -91.57
CA GLY A 11 4.69 -20.43 -92.60
C GLY A 11 3.29 -19.89 -92.25
N ALA A 12 2.86 -18.65 -92.56
CA ALA A 12 3.25 -17.65 -93.55
C ALA A 12 2.95 -16.24 -92.97
N THR A 13 3.90 -15.30 -92.94
CA THR A 13 4.06 -14.19 -93.90
C THR A 13 2.77 -13.65 -94.52
N ASP A 14 2.36 -12.46 -94.08
CA ASP A 14 1.82 -11.46 -95.00
C ASP A 14 2.31 -10.04 -94.60
N PRO A 15 2.87 -9.24 -95.53
CA PRO A 15 3.51 -7.97 -95.23
C PRO A 15 2.60 -6.77 -95.55
N LYS A 16 2.49 -5.80 -94.64
CA LYS A 16 2.12 -4.42 -95.01
C LYS A 16 3.00 -3.40 -94.28
N ALA A 17 3.84 -2.73 -95.06
CA ALA A 17 4.64 -1.57 -94.72
C ALA A 17 3.80 -0.26 -94.74
N PRO A 18 4.38 0.94 -94.59
CA PRO A 18 4.90 1.51 -93.35
C PRO A 18 4.16 2.84 -93.00
N ARG A 19 4.17 3.25 -91.72
CA ARG A 19 3.92 4.67 -91.35
C ARG A 19 5.10 5.17 -90.53
N LEU A 20 5.88 6.06 -91.15
CA LEU A 20 7.01 6.73 -90.52
C LEU A 20 6.54 7.87 -89.59
N GLN A 21 7.14 7.85 -88.40
CA GLN A 21 7.60 9.00 -87.60
C GLN A 21 6.60 9.80 -86.76
N SER A 22 6.71 9.58 -85.45
CA SER A 22 7.05 10.67 -84.52
C SER A 22 7.99 10.13 -83.42
N ARG A 23 9.30 10.39 -83.57
CA ARG A 23 10.30 10.11 -82.52
C ARG A 23 10.03 11.04 -81.34
N GLY A 24 9.34 10.53 -80.32
CA GLY A 24 9.25 11.17 -79.02
C GLY A 24 10.60 11.13 -78.30
N ILE A 25 11.12 12.30 -77.97
CA ILE A 25 12.33 12.51 -77.15
C ILE A 25 12.10 11.86 -75.76
N PRO A 26 13.09 11.15 -75.18
CA PRO A 26 12.95 10.62 -73.82
C PRO A 26 12.84 11.78 -72.81
N ARG A 27 11.80 11.75 -71.98
CA ARG A 27 11.65 12.68 -70.85
C ARG A 27 12.81 12.49 -69.85
N PRO A 28 13.41 13.57 -69.30
CA PRO A 28 14.38 13.44 -68.22
C PRO A 28 13.71 12.87 -66.97
N PRO A 29 14.45 12.13 -66.11
CA PRO A 29 13.87 11.58 -64.88
C PRO A 29 13.37 12.71 -63.99
N ALA A 30 12.14 12.54 -63.49
CA ALA A 30 11.52 13.43 -62.53
C ALA A 30 12.48 13.66 -61.36
N ARG A 31 12.88 14.92 -61.13
CA ARG A 31 13.52 15.33 -59.89
C ARG A 31 12.58 14.95 -58.75
N ARG A 32 12.94 13.88 -58.05
CA ARG A 32 12.36 13.53 -56.76
C ARG A 32 12.80 14.63 -55.79
N ASN A 33 12.01 15.70 -55.70
CA ASN A 33 12.12 16.66 -54.62
C ASN A 33 11.69 15.95 -53.34
N GLY A 34 12.60 15.17 -52.77
CA GLY A 34 12.57 14.82 -51.36
C GLY A 34 12.77 16.11 -50.59
N HIS A 35 11.67 16.73 -50.18
CA HIS A 35 11.69 17.43 -48.91
C HIS A 35 11.82 16.34 -47.84
N ASP A 36 13.03 15.82 -47.66
CA ASP A 36 13.47 15.37 -46.33
C ASP A 36 13.44 16.64 -45.47
N GLN A 37 12.24 16.98 -44.99
CA GLN A 37 12.13 17.86 -43.83
C GLN A 37 12.84 17.12 -42.72
N ALA A 38 14.06 17.54 -42.42
CA ALA A 38 14.70 17.22 -41.16
C ALA A 38 13.64 17.37 -40.06
N PRO A 39 13.53 16.41 -39.12
CA PRO A 39 12.58 16.53 -38.03
C PRO A 39 12.77 17.92 -37.40
N PRO A 40 11.70 18.67 -37.15
CA PRO A 40 11.84 20.06 -36.78
C PRO A 40 12.56 20.12 -35.42
N ASP A 41 13.83 20.53 -35.45
CA ASP A 41 14.70 20.74 -34.28
C ASP A 41 14.18 21.85 -33.34
N HIS A 42 13.04 22.47 -33.66
CA HIS A 42 12.42 23.46 -32.80
C HIS A 42 11.56 22.82 -31.70
N VAL A 43 11.77 23.29 -30.47
CA VAL A 43 10.87 23.04 -29.35
C VAL A 43 9.57 23.82 -29.60
N ASP A 44 8.43 23.15 -29.48
CA ASP A 44 7.14 23.84 -29.46
C ASP A 44 6.88 24.32 -28.02
N GLU A 45 7.17 25.61 -27.80
CA GLU A 45 7.02 26.28 -26.50
C GLU A 45 5.56 26.28 -26.01
N GLY A 46 4.59 26.33 -26.93
CA GLY A 46 3.16 26.26 -26.59
C GLY A 46 2.82 24.90 -26.00
N LYS A 47 3.33 23.82 -26.61
CA LYS A 47 3.14 22.47 -26.07
C LYS A 47 3.88 22.26 -24.74
N LEU A 48 5.09 22.81 -24.61
CA LEU A 48 5.84 22.77 -23.37
C LEU A 48 5.06 23.45 -22.23
N LEU A 49 4.54 24.66 -22.48
CA LEU A 49 3.76 25.40 -21.50
C LEU A 49 2.46 24.68 -21.13
N GLU A 50 1.77 24.06 -22.08
CA GLU A 50 0.57 23.25 -21.83
C GLU A 50 0.88 22.10 -20.86
N VAL A 51 1.95 21.34 -21.12
CA VAL A 51 2.33 20.19 -20.28
C VAL A 51 2.81 20.64 -18.90
N LEU A 52 3.61 21.70 -18.81
CA LEU A 52 4.03 22.27 -17.52
C LEU A 52 2.87 22.87 -16.73
N THR A 53 1.87 23.44 -17.42
CA THR A 53 0.63 23.91 -16.78
C THR A 53 -0.16 22.73 -16.25
N ALA A 54 -0.28 21.63 -17.01
CA ALA A 54 -0.91 20.40 -16.53
C ALA A 54 -0.18 19.83 -15.30
N LEU A 55 1.17 19.79 -15.33
CA LEU A 55 2.01 19.40 -14.20
C LEU A 55 1.70 20.23 -12.95
N ARG A 56 1.67 21.56 -13.09
CA ARG A 56 1.36 22.50 -12.00
C ARG A 56 -0.02 22.25 -11.38
N HIS A 57 -0.98 21.82 -12.18
CA HIS A 57 -2.34 21.50 -11.73
C HIS A 57 -2.51 20.03 -11.29
N GLY A 58 -1.43 19.26 -11.20
CA GLY A 58 -1.45 17.86 -10.77
C GLY A 58 -1.99 16.88 -11.82
N ASN A 59 -2.23 17.33 -13.06
CA ASN A 59 -2.58 16.46 -14.16
C ASN A 59 -1.30 15.93 -14.83
N PHE A 60 -0.90 14.73 -14.43
CA PHE A 60 0.32 14.10 -14.92
C PHE A 60 0.10 13.22 -16.15
N ALA A 61 -1.06 13.26 -16.82
CA ALA A 61 -1.35 12.42 -17.99
C ALA A 61 -0.73 12.90 -19.32
N PRO A 62 -0.67 14.22 -19.62
CA PRO A 62 -0.04 14.71 -20.84
C PRO A 62 1.45 14.36 -20.91
N ARG A 63 1.98 14.22 -22.13
CA ARG A 63 3.39 13.94 -22.41
C ARG A 63 3.93 14.89 -23.46
N LEU A 64 5.20 15.24 -23.34
CA LEU A 64 5.92 15.93 -24.40
C LEU A 64 6.30 14.96 -25.52
N PRO A 65 6.33 15.42 -26.79
CA PRO A 65 6.66 14.56 -27.91
C PRO A 65 8.11 14.03 -27.85
N VAL A 66 8.29 12.72 -28.04
CA VAL A 66 9.61 12.06 -28.15
C VAL A 66 10.36 12.36 -29.46
N LYS A 67 9.71 13.05 -30.40
CA LYS A 67 10.32 13.45 -31.68
C LYS A 67 11.24 14.67 -31.57
N TRP A 68 11.25 15.36 -30.42
CA TRP A 68 12.15 16.47 -30.19
C TRP A 68 13.58 15.96 -30.03
N THR A 69 14.51 16.68 -30.64
CA THR A 69 15.94 16.34 -30.69
C THR A 69 16.77 17.39 -29.94
N GLY A 70 18.05 17.08 -29.70
CA GLY A 70 18.96 17.98 -28.99
C GLY A 70 18.54 18.28 -27.54
N VAL A 71 18.63 19.55 -27.13
CA VAL A 71 18.25 19.98 -25.77
C VAL A 71 16.75 19.85 -25.53
N GLY A 72 15.93 20.13 -26.56
CA GLY A 72 14.48 19.97 -26.50
C GLY A 72 14.05 18.54 -26.18
N GLY A 73 14.67 17.55 -26.84
CA GLY A 73 14.47 16.13 -26.53
C GLY A 73 14.80 15.79 -25.09
N LYS A 74 15.97 16.22 -24.59
CA LYS A 74 16.37 16.00 -23.19
C LYS A 74 15.39 16.60 -22.18
N VAL A 75 14.86 17.79 -22.47
CA VAL A 75 13.82 18.43 -21.65
C VAL A 75 12.53 17.60 -21.70
N ALA A 76 12.12 17.15 -22.89
CA ALA A 76 10.94 16.30 -23.06
C ALA A 76 11.05 15.00 -22.25
N ASP A 77 12.19 14.31 -22.34
CA ASP A 77 12.46 13.08 -21.59
C ASP A 77 12.41 13.34 -20.09
N THR A 78 13.14 14.35 -19.60
CA THR A 78 13.18 14.70 -18.17
C THR A 78 11.79 15.03 -17.61
N VAL A 79 11.00 15.83 -18.32
CA VAL A 79 9.63 16.18 -17.90
C VAL A 79 8.74 14.94 -17.92
N ASN A 80 8.83 14.10 -18.95
CA ASN A 80 8.05 12.87 -19.04
C ASN A 80 8.39 11.88 -17.90
N GLU A 81 9.66 11.78 -17.51
CA GLU A 81 10.12 10.98 -16.37
C GLU A 81 9.56 11.52 -15.03
N ILE A 82 9.56 12.84 -14.84
CA ILE A 82 8.93 13.48 -13.67
C ILE A 82 7.43 13.16 -13.64
N MET A 83 6.74 13.29 -14.77
CA MET A 83 5.32 12.95 -14.89
C MET A 83 5.05 11.49 -14.52
N GLU A 84 5.86 10.56 -15.02
CA GLU A 84 5.71 9.13 -14.71
C GLU A 84 5.93 8.86 -13.21
N SER A 85 6.98 9.44 -12.63
CA SER A 85 7.31 9.30 -11.22
C SER A 85 6.16 9.78 -10.33
N ASN A 86 5.58 10.94 -10.65
CA ASN A 86 4.43 11.49 -9.91
C ASN A 86 3.20 10.60 -10.02
N GLN A 87 2.87 10.11 -11.22
CA GLN A 87 1.74 9.18 -11.39
C GLN A 87 1.94 7.88 -10.61
N ARG A 88 3.18 7.36 -10.57
CA ARG A 88 3.51 6.15 -9.82
C ARG A 88 3.34 6.37 -8.33
N LEU A 89 3.86 7.48 -7.80
CA LEU A 89 3.69 7.83 -6.39
C LEU A 89 2.21 7.95 -6.01
N VAL A 90 1.40 8.63 -6.82
CA VAL A 90 -0.04 8.76 -6.56
C VAL A 90 -0.71 7.39 -6.51
N ARG A 91 -0.44 6.52 -7.49
CA ARG A 91 -1.00 5.14 -7.50
C ARG A 91 -0.60 4.35 -6.26
N GLU A 92 0.65 4.44 -5.82
CA GLU A 92 1.12 3.73 -4.63
C GLU A 92 0.50 4.29 -3.34
N LEU A 93 0.32 5.62 -3.23
CA LEU A 93 -0.39 6.22 -2.10
C LEU A 93 -1.86 5.79 -2.05
N GLU A 94 -2.56 5.78 -3.17
CA GLU A 94 -3.95 5.30 -3.25
C GLU A 94 -4.07 3.81 -2.88
N ARG A 95 -3.11 3.01 -3.35
CA ARG A 95 -3.02 1.59 -3.01
C ARG A 95 -2.78 1.41 -1.52
N LEU A 96 -1.81 2.12 -0.94
CA LEU A 96 -1.48 2.05 0.49
C LEU A 96 -2.68 2.45 1.34
N ALA A 97 -3.37 3.54 0.99
CA ALA A 97 -4.56 4.01 1.69
C ALA A 97 -5.68 2.94 1.69
N ARG A 98 -5.84 2.19 0.59
CA ARG A 98 -6.80 1.09 0.53
C ARG A 98 -6.37 -0.10 1.38
N LEU A 99 -5.14 -0.57 1.22
CA LEU A 99 -4.64 -1.77 1.89
C LEU A 99 -4.56 -1.58 3.41
N VAL A 100 -3.94 -0.50 3.87
CA VAL A 100 -3.76 -0.23 5.30
C VAL A 100 -5.03 0.38 5.89
N GLY A 101 -5.61 1.39 5.23
CA GLY A 101 -6.73 2.15 5.79
C GLY A 101 -8.09 1.45 5.70
N LYS A 102 -8.35 0.64 4.67
CA LYS A 102 -9.66 -0.02 4.48
C LYS A 102 -9.61 -1.52 4.73
N GLU A 103 -8.55 -2.18 4.26
CA GLU A 103 -8.45 -3.65 4.35
C GLU A 103 -7.71 -4.12 5.62
N GLY A 104 -7.15 -3.20 6.42
CA GLY A 104 -6.45 -3.53 7.67
C GLY A 104 -5.15 -4.32 7.44
N LYS A 105 -4.59 -4.30 6.23
CA LYS A 105 -3.33 -4.98 5.89
C LYS A 105 -2.12 -4.18 6.37
N ILE A 106 -2.02 -4.04 7.68
CA ILE A 106 -1.10 -3.15 8.40
C ILE A 106 0.39 -3.44 8.18
N SER A 107 0.76 -4.60 7.65
CA SER A 107 2.16 -4.95 7.31
C SER A 107 2.57 -4.51 5.90
N HIS A 108 1.64 -4.05 5.07
CA HIS A 108 1.98 -3.59 3.72
C HIS A 108 2.72 -2.25 3.77
N ARG A 109 3.75 -2.13 2.94
CA ARG A 109 4.55 -0.92 2.74
C ARG A 109 4.66 -0.65 1.25
N VAL A 110 4.81 0.61 0.89
CA VAL A 110 5.12 0.98 -0.49
C VAL A 110 6.57 0.54 -0.76
N PRO A 111 6.83 -0.28 -1.78
CA PRO A 111 8.19 -0.67 -2.13
C PRO A 111 8.98 0.56 -2.60
N MET A 112 10.24 0.67 -2.19
CA MET A 112 11.12 1.78 -2.61
C MET A 112 11.32 1.82 -4.13
N GLY A 113 11.28 0.67 -4.82
CA GLY A 113 11.32 0.59 -6.28
C GLY A 113 12.45 1.42 -6.89
N ASP A 114 12.13 2.16 -7.95
CA ASP A 114 13.04 3.10 -8.64
C ASP A 114 12.90 4.55 -8.13
N PHE A 115 12.22 4.78 -7.00
CA PHE A 115 12.14 6.12 -6.44
C PHE A 115 13.53 6.53 -5.94
N THR A 116 13.97 7.74 -6.31
CA THR A 116 15.27 8.28 -5.91
C THR A 116 15.13 9.66 -5.27
N GLY A 117 16.18 10.10 -4.56
CA GLY A 117 16.24 11.43 -3.96
C GLY A 117 15.07 11.72 -3.01
N LEU A 118 14.48 12.91 -3.12
CA LEU A 118 13.38 13.35 -2.25
C LEU A 118 12.10 12.52 -2.41
N TRP A 119 11.89 11.89 -3.57
CA TRP A 119 10.75 11.00 -3.77
C TRP A 119 10.89 9.74 -2.91
N ALA A 120 12.08 9.15 -2.85
CA ALA A 120 12.37 8.04 -1.96
C ALA A 120 12.17 8.43 -0.49
N ALA A 121 12.70 9.58 -0.08
CA ALA A 121 12.55 10.09 1.28
C ALA A 121 11.07 10.36 1.66
N SER A 122 10.25 10.77 0.69
CA SER A 122 8.80 10.96 0.90
C SER A 122 8.08 9.63 1.12
N ILE A 123 8.39 8.60 0.31
CA ILE A 123 7.86 7.24 0.49
C ILE A 123 8.31 6.65 1.83
N GLU A 124 9.56 6.87 2.20
CA GLU A 124 10.10 6.46 3.50
C GLU A 124 9.35 7.10 4.65
N SER A 125 9.12 8.42 4.58
CA SER A 125 8.37 9.15 5.60
C SER A 125 6.94 8.61 5.76
N VAL A 126 6.28 8.29 4.65
CA VAL A 126 4.95 7.67 4.67
C VAL A 126 4.99 6.26 5.27
N ASN A 127 5.97 5.43 4.88
CA ASN A 127 6.14 4.08 5.42
C ASN A 127 6.44 4.07 6.92
N THR A 128 7.25 5.02 7.40
CA THR A 128 7.54 5.23 8.81
C THR A 128 6.28 5.65 9.55
N LEU A 129 5.55 6.65 9.04
CA LEU A 129 4.28 7.08 9.64
C LEU A 129 3.28 5.93 9.74
N VAL A 130 3.15 5.12 8.68
CA VAL A 130 2.30 3.92 8.73
C VAL A 130 2.78 2.95 9.80
N GLY A 131 4.08 2.70 9.90
CA GLY A 131 4.64 1.83 10.96
C GLY A 131 4.33 2.35 12.37
N ASP A 132 4.58 3.62 12.61
CA ASP A 132 4.40 4.27 13.91
C ASP A 132 2.93 4.28 14.35
N LEU A 133 1.97 4.39 13.42
CA LEU A 133 0.53 4.30 13.71
C LEU A 133 0.04 2.86 13.88
N VAL A 134 0.59 1.94 13.08
CA VAL A 134 0.18 0.52 13.07
C VAL A 134 0.61 -0.19 14.34
N HIS A 135 1.85 0.07 14.80
CA HIS A 135 2.46 -0.73 15.83
C HIS A 135 1.66 -0.73 17.16
N PRO A 136 1.28 0.43 17.75
CA PRO A 136 0.48 0.44 18.98
C PRO A 136 -0.88 -0.25 18.83
N THR A 137 -1.48 -0.16 17.64
CA THR A 137 -2.78 -0.79 17.35
C THR A 137 -2.66 -2.32 17.35
N SER A 138 -1.59 -2.85 16.73
CA SER A 138 -1.31 -4.29 16.71
C SER A 138 -1.00 -4.82 18.11
N GLU A 139 -0.19 -4.08 18.89
CA GLU A 139 0.12 -4.46 20.27
C GLU A 139 -1.12 -4.48 21.17
N MET A 140 -2.03 -3.52 20.99
CA MET A 140 -3.30 -3.54 21.71
C MET A 140 -4.11 -4.79 21.37
N ALA A 141 -4.23 -5.15 20.09
CA ALA A 141 -4.93 -6.35 19.68
C ALA A 141 -4.30 -7.62 20.27
N ARG A 142 -2.97 -7.68 20.35
CA ARG A 142 -2.22 -8.78 21.00
C ARG A 142 -2.57 -8.89 22.49
N VAL A 143 -2.54 -7.79 23.23
CA VAL A 143 -2.86 -7.75 24.67
C VAL A 143 -4.32 -8.13 24.92
N ILE A 144 -5.27 -7.56 24.16
CA ILE A 144 -6.70 -7.92 24.27
C ILE A 144 -6.90 -9.41 23.97
N GLY A 145 -6.22 -9.93 22.94
CA GLY A 145 -6.25 -11.35 22.60
C GLY A 145 -5.68 -12.25 23.70
N ALA A 146 -4.65 -11.82 24.41
CA ALA A 146 -4.09 -12.52 25.57
C ALA A 146 -5.09 -12.53 26.75
N VAL A 147 -5.68 -11.38 27.07
CA VAL A 147 -6.72 -11.25 28.09
C VAL A 147 -7.92 -12.16 27.79
N ALA A 148 -8.37 -12.21 26.53
CA ALA A 148 -9.45 -13.09 26.11
C ALA A 148 -9.13 -14.59 26.29
N LYS A 149 -7.84 -14.97 26.29
CA LYS A 149 -7.36 -16.32 26.58
C LYS A 149 -7.09 -16.55 28.08
N GLY A 150 -7.34 -15.55 28.93
CA GLY A 150 -7.08 -15.60 30.36
C GLY A 150 -5.62 -15.29 30.76
N ASP A 151 -4.77 -14.86 29.83
CA ASP A 151 -3.41 -14.43 30.13
C ASP A 151 -3.39 -12.95 30.50
N LEU A 152 -3.38 -12.68 31.80
CA LEU A 152 -3.37 -11.33 32.39
C LEU A 152 -1.94 -10.84 32.70
N THR A 153 -0.91 -11.56 32.25
CA THR A 153 0.49 -11.15 32.40
C THR A 153 0.96 -10.22 31.28
N GLN A 154 0.22 -10.18 30.17
CA GLN A 154 0.55 -9.41 28.99
C GLN A 154 0.07 -7.96 29.11
N THR A 155 0.98 -7.01 28.95
CA THR A 155 0.69 -5.58 28.96
C THR A 155 1.21 -4.89 27.71
N MET A 156 0.68 -3.70 27.42
CA MET A 156 1.24 -2.79 26.42
C MET A 156 2.62 -2.32 26.87
N ALA A 157 3.61 -2.40 25.97
CA ALA A 157 4.90 -1.76 26.16
C ALA A 157 4.73 -0.23 26.13
N LEU A 158 5.34 0.46 27.10
CA LEU A 158 5.34 1.93 27.13
C LEU A 158 6.53 2.53 26.38
N ASP A 159 7.56 1.72 26.13
CA ASP A 159 8.76 2.04 25.37
C ASP A 159 8.96 0.97 24.29
N LEU A 160 9.23 1.42 23.07
CA LEU A 160 9.42 0.57 21.90
C LEU A 160 10.61 1.06 21.09
N ASP A 161 11.59 0.18 20.89
CA ASP A 161 12.82 0.46 20.14
C ASP A 161 13.52 1.77 20.58
N GLY A 162 13.57 2.00 21.89
CA GLY A 162 14.17 3.20 22.50
C GLY A 162 13.32 4.47 22.41
N ARG A 163 12.08 4.38 21.93
CA ARG A 163 11.12 5.48 21.88
C ARG A 163 9.95 5.22 22.83
N SER A 164 9.77 6.13 23.79
CA SER A 164 8.57 6.11 24.64
C SER A 164 7.33 6.45 23.83
N LEU A 165 6.24 5.75 24.07
CA LEU A 165 4.92 6.16 23.59
C LEU A 165 4.60 7.54 24.16
N GLN A 166 3.97 8.38 23.36
CA GLN A 166 3.60 9.75 23.73
C GLN A 166 2.14 10.04 23.38
N GLY A 167 1.61 11.13 23.93
CA GLY A 167 0.27 11.62 23.63
C GLY A 167 -0.83 10.56 23.82
N GLU A 168 -1.73 10.46 22.84
CA GLU A 168 -2.86 9.54 22.88
C GLU A 168 -2.44 8.06 22.91
N PHE A 169 -1.32 7.69 22.27
CA PHE A 169 -0.83 6.30 22.33
C PHE A 169 -0.41 5.92 23.74
N LEU A 170 0.31 6.79 24.45
CA LEU A 170 0.70 6.54 25.84
C LEU A 170 -0.53 6.45 26.76
N ARG A 171 -1.47 7.39 26.61
CA ARG A 171 -2.71 7.41 27.39
C ARG A 171 -3.51 6.13 27.18
N THR A 172 -3.62 5.68 25.94
CA THR A 172 -4.30 4.45 25.58
C THR A 172 -3.60 3.22 26.17
N ALA A 173 -2.27 3.12 26.01
CA ALA A 173 -1.49 2.02 26.57
C ALA A 173 -1.63 1.94 28.10
N LYS A 174 -1.56 3.07 28.81
CA LYS A 174 -1.79 3.13 30.26
C LYS A 174 -3.20 2.70 30.65
N THR A 175 -4.21 3.06 29.86
CA THR A 175 -5.60 2.67 30.10
C THR A 175 -5.79 1.15 29.95
N VAL A 176 -5.23 0.57 28.88
CA VAL A 176 -5.23 -0.89 28.67
C VAL A 176 -4.50 -1.60 29.80
N ASN A 177 -3.31 -1.13 30.18
CA ASN A 177 -2.52 -1.75 31.25
C ASN A 177 -3.25 -1.73 32.59
N ARG A 178 -3.93 -0.62 32.92
CA ARG A 178 -4.76 -0.53 34.13
C ARG A 178 -5.92 -1.52 34.09
N MET A 179 -6.57 -1.70 32.94
CA MET A 179 -7.62 -2.70 32.77
C MET A 179 -7.08 -4.12 33.03
N VAL A 180 -5.91 -4.46 32.47
CA VAL A 180 -5.25 -5.76 32.69
C VAL A 180 -4.92 -5.96 34.18
N GLU A 181 -4.35 -4.94 34.83
CA GLU A 181 -4.02 -4.97 36.26
C GLU A 181 -5.27 -5.20 37.13
N GLN A 182 -6.36 -4.48 36.86
CA GLN A 182 -7.63 -4.64 37.58
C GLN A 182 -8.22 -6.03 37.41
N LEU A 183 -8.18 -6.59 36.20
CA LEU A 183 -8.58 -7.97 35.93
C LEU A 183 -7.72 -8.98 36.69
N GLY A 184 -6.40 -8.77 36.70
CA GLY A 184 -5.45 -9.62 37.41
C GLY A 184 -5.69 -9.63 38.91
N ALA A 185 -5.85 -8.45 39.51
CA ALA A 185 -6.17 -8.30 40.92
C ALA A 185 -7.49 -8.99 41.28
N PHE A 186 -8.54 -8.79 40.48
CA PHE A 186 -9.83 -9.45 40.69
C PHE A 186 -9.72 -10.98 40.60
N SER A 187 -9.07 -11.50 39.57
CA SER A 187 -8.88 -12.95 39.38
C SER A 187 -8.13 -13.60 40.54
N SER A 188 -7.05 -12.97 41.01
CA SER A 188 -6.28 -13.42 42.16
C SER A 188 -7.15 -13.44 43.43
N GLU A 189 -7.93 -12.38 43.65
CA GLU A 189 -8.73 -12.23 44.85
C GLU A 189 -9.89 -13.23 44.92
N VAL A 190 -10.59 -13.46 43.81
CA VAL A 190 -11.62 -14.49 43.72
C VAL A 190 -11.03 -15.87 43.98
N THR A 191 -9.87 -16.18 43.40
CA THR A 191 -9.19 -17.47 43.61
C THR A 191 -8.82 -17.67 45.08
N ARG A 192 -8.31 -16.61 45.73
CA ARG A 192 -7.98 -16.62 47.16
C ARG A 192 -9.20 -16.93 48.03
N VAL A 193 -10.30 -16.20 47.83
CA VAL A 193 -11.53 -16.36 48.62
C VAL A 193 -12.15 -17.75 48.42
N VAL A 194 -12.19 -18.24 47.19
CA VAL A 194 -12.69 -19.59 46.88
C VAL A 194 -11.86 -20.66 47.61
N ARG A 195 -10.54 -20.51 47.63
CA ARG A 195 -9.65 -21.43 48.35
C ARG A 195 -9.88 -21.36 49.87
N GLU A 196 -9.88 -20.16 50.45
CA GLU A 196 -10.04 -19.96 51.90
C GLU A 196 -11.37 -20.49 52.41
N VAL A 197 -12.47 -20.09 51.78
CA VAL A 197 -13.82 -20.44 52.25
C VAL A 197 -14.22 -21.85 51.83
N GLY A 198 -13.83 -22.29 50.63
CA GLY A 198 -14.26 -23.57 50.06
C GLY A 198 -13.38 -24.75 50.44
N THR A 199 -12.05 -24.57 50.50
CA THR A 199 -11.11 -25.69 50.73
C THR A 199 -10.45 -25.66 52.10
N GLU A 200 -10.09 -24.48 52.60
CA GLU A 200 -9.39 -24.34 53.88
C GLU A 200 -10.36 -24.20 55.07
N GLY A 201 -11.67 -24.07 54.81
CA GLY A 201 -12.69 -23.90 55.84
C GLY A 201 -12.54 -22.61 56.66
N LYS A 202 -11.77 -21.64 56.17
CA LYS A 202 -11.59 -20.32 56.78
C LYS A 202 -12.82 -19.48 56.50
N LEU A 203 -13.75 -19.51 57.44
CA LEU A 203 -15.02 -18.81 57.35
C LEU A 203 -14.82 -17.29 57.51
N GLY A 204 -15.60 -16.50 56.78
CA GLY A 204 -15.56 -15.03 56.80
C GLY A 204 -14.56 -14.38 55.84
N GLY A 205 -13.88 -15.13 54.97
CA GLY A 205 -13.03 -14.57 53.92
C GLY A 205 -13.85 -13.73 52.93
N GLN A 206 -13.42 -12.49 52.69
CA GLN A 206 -14.03 -11.56 51.75
C GLN A 206 -13.01 -11.10 50.70
N ALA A 207 -13.48 -10.96 49.47
CA ALA A 207 -12.77 -10.35 48.37
C ALA A 207 -12.73 -8.82 48.57
N LYS A 208 -11.52 -8.27 48.53
CA LYS A 208 -11.26 -6.84 48.56
C LYS A 208 -10.41 -6.46 47.36
N VAL A 209 -11.04 -5.87 46.35
CA VAL A 209 -10.36 -5.36 45.16
C VAL A 209 -10.43 -3.84 45.17
N GLU A 210 -9.28 -3.18 45.16
CA GLU A 210 -9.22 -1.71 45.20
C GLU A 210 -9.58 -1.08 43.84
N GLY A 211 -10.26 0.06 43.88
CA GLY A 211 -10.56 0.84 42.67
C GLY A 211 -11.64 0.25 41.75
N VAL A 212 -12.42 -0.73 42.20
CA VAL A 212 -13.53 -1.31 41.41
C VAL A 212 -14.80 -0.45 41.43
N ALA A 213 -15.44 -0.33 40.28
CA ALA A 213 -16.69 0.37 40.08
C ALA A 213 -17.55 -0.32 39.01
N GLY A 214 -18.86 -0.02 38.99
CA GLY A 214 -19.83 -0.64 38.08
C GLY A 214 -19.86 -2.16 38.24
N THR A 215 -19.92 -2.88 37.11
CA THR A 215 -20.00 -4.35 37.08
C THR A 215 -18.92 -5.05 37.92
N TRP A 216 -17.72 -4.47 38.04
CA TRP A 216 -16.64 -5.05 38.85
C TRP A 216 -16.94 -5.04 40.35
N ARG A 217 -17.61 -3.99 40.82
CA ARG A 217 -18.08 -3.90 42.21
C ARG A 217 -19.16 -4.94 42.46
N ASP A 218 -20.15 -5.01 41.58
CA ASP A 218 -21.27 -5.94 41.70
C ASP A 218 -20.80 -7.40 41.75
N LEU A 219 -19.79 -7.76 40.94
CA LEU A 219 -19.18 -9.09 40.97
C LEU A 219 -18.42 -9.37 42.28
N THR A 220 -17.68 -8.38 42.79
CA THR A 220 -16.96 -8.50 44.07
C THR A 220 -17.94 -8.69 45.24
N GLU A 221 -19.02 -7.92 45.26
CA GLU A 221 -20.10 -8.03 46.25
C GLU A 221 -20.81 -9.38 46.16
N SER A 222 -21.05 -9.89 44.94
CA SER A 222 -21.65 -11.21 44.72
C SER A 222 -20.79 -12.35 45.28
N VAL A 223 -19.47 -12.31 45.08
CA VAL A 223 -18.52 -13.28 45.66
C VAL A 223 -18.53 -13.20 47.19
N ASN A 224 -18.56 -11.98 47.75
CA ASN A 224 -18.63 -11.76 49.19
C ASN A 224 -19.94 -12.29 49.80
N PHE A 225 -21.06 -12.09 49.12
CA PHE A 225 -22.35 -12.63 49.56
C PHE A 225 -22.35 -14.16 49.59
N MET A 226 -21.80 -14.80 48.55
CA MET A 226 -21.65 -16.26 48.52
C MET A 226 -20.78 -16.78 49.67
N ALA A 227 -19.62 -16.15 49.90
CA ALA A 227 -18.71 -16.50 51.00
C ALA A 227 -19.36 -16.34 52.39
N ALA A 228 -20.12 -15.27 52.59
CA ALA A 228 -20.86 -15.02 53.82
C ALA A 228 -21.96 -16.07 54.07
N ASN A 229 -22.71 -16.46 53.03
CA ASN A 229 -23.74 -17.49 53.14
C ASN A 229 -23.16 -18.86 53.50
N LEU A 230 -22.05 -19.28 52.87
CA LEU A 230 -21.34 -20.51 53.23
C LEU A 230 -20.88 -20.50 54.69
N THR A 231 -20.35 -19.37 55.15
CA THR A 231 -19.97 -19.17 56.56
C THR A 231 -21.16 -19.32 57.51
N GLY A 232 -22.30 -18.72 57.15
CA GLY A 232 -23.53 -18.83 57.94
C GLY A 232 -24.09 -20.24 57.99
N GLN A 233 -24.06 -20.97 56.86
CA GLN A 233 -24.53 -22.36 56.79
C GLN A 233 -23.69 -23.27 57.69
N VAL A 234 -22.35 -23.23 57.59
CA VAL A 234 -21.48 -24.10 58.39
C VAL A 234 -21.60 -23.82 59.89
N ARG A 235 -21.87 -22.58 60.29
CA ARG A 235 -21.97 -22.19 61.70
C ARG A 235 -23.32 -22.50 62.36
N ASN A 236 -24.35 -22.79 61.56
CA ASN A 236 -25.70 -23.13 62.03
C ASN A 236 -25.96 -24.65 62.07
N ILE A 237 -24.95 -25.47 61.81
CA ILE A 237 -24.96 -26.95 61.91
C ILE A 237 -24.28 -27.34 63.23
#